data_AF-W9T0M3-F1
#
_entry.id   AF-W9T0M3-F1
#
_cell.length_a   1.000
_cell.length_b   1.000
_cell.length_c   1.000
_cell.angle_alpha   90.00
_cell.angle_beta   90.00
_cell.angle_gamma   90.00
#
_symmetry.space_group_name_H-M   'P 1'
#
loop_
_entity.id
_entity.type
_entity.pdbx_description
1 polymer ?
#
loop_
_entity_poly.entity_id
_entity_poly.type
_entity_poly.pdbx_seq_one_letter_code
_entity_poly.pdbx_strand_id
1 'polypeptide(L)' 'MLLILLTAITLFCAVLSLANLSRHDAQQAALQPFADDPEAARRVSAETGQTCERVVRPAAEPSPAFVLEA' A
#
# COMPACT_ATOMS: atom_id res chain seq x y z
N MET A 1 -13.07 24.74 24.27
CA MET A 1 -11.69 24.52 24.77
C MET A 1 -11.27 23.05 24.72
N LEU A 2 -12.09 22.10 25.19
CA LEU A 2 -11.77 20.67 25.12
C LEU A 2 -11.46 20.19 23.68
N LEU A 3 -12.29 20.53 22.70
CA LEU A 3 -12.06 20.14 21.30
C LEU A 3 -10.73 20.68 20.76
N ILE A 4 -10.37 21.92 21.09
CA ILE A 4 -9.10 22.54 20.67
C ILE A 4 -7.91 21.78 21.28
N LEU A 5 -8.02 21.42 22.56
CA LEU A 5 -7.00 20.64 23.25
C LEU A 5 -6.84 19.25 22.62
N LEU A 6 -7.96 18.56 22.34
CA LEU A 6 -7.93 17.25 21.68
C LEU A 6 -7.31 17.33 20.29
N THR A 7 -7.66 18.34 19.50
CA THR A 7 -7.05 18.57 18.18
C THR A 7 -5.56 18.85 18.28
N ALA A 8 -5.12 19.64 19.27
CA ALA A 8 -3.70 19.90 19.48
C ALA A 8 -2.94 18.62 19.87
N ILE A 9 -3.52 17.78 20.73
CA ILE A 9 -2.94 16.49 21.12
C ILE A 9 -2.85 15.55 19.91
N THR A 10 -3.91 15.43 19.10
CA THR A 10 -3.88 14.54 17.92
C THR A 10 -2.87 15.01 16.87
N LEU A 11 -2.77 16.32 16.63
CA LEU A 11 -1.76 16.89 15.74
C LEU A 11 -0.34 16.63 16.26
N PHE A 12 -0.12 16.84 17.56
CA PHE A 12 1.18 16.58 18.17
C PHE A 12 1.58 15.10 18.05
N CYS A 13 0.65 14.18 18.35
CA CYS A 13 0.88 12.75 18.17
C CYS A 13 1.14 12.39 16.70
N ALA A 14 0.40 12.98 15.75
CA ALA A 14 0.62 12.75 14.33
C ALA A 14 2.02 13.18 13.88
N VAL A 15 2.51 14.33 14.35
CA VAL A 15 3.87 14.79 14.07
C VAL A 15 4.92 13.83 14.64
N LEU A 16 4.74 13.35 15.87
CA LEU A 16 5.66 12.38 16.46
C LEU A 16 5.66 11.04 15.71
N SER A 17 4.50 10.56 15.31
CA SER A 17 4.38 9.33 14.50
C SER A 17 5.08 9.47 13.16
N LEU A 18 4.93 10.63 12.49
CA LEU A 18 5.61 10.89 11.22
C LEU A 18 7.12 11.04 11.38
N ALA A 19 7.58 11.66 12.47
CA ALA A 19 8.99 11.81 12.78
C ALA A 19 9.68 10.47 13.09
N ASN A 20 8.94 9.51 13.64
CA ASN A 20 9.42 8.16 13.92
C ASN A 20 9.24 7.18 12.74
N LEU A 21 8.70 7.63 11.60
CA LEU A 21 8.53 6.77 10.44
C LEU A 21 9.90 6.32 9.93
N SER A 22 10.11 5.00 9.84
CA SER A 22 11.39 4.50 9.35
C SER A 22 11.54 4.79 7.86
N ARG A 23 12.79 4.90 7.39
CA ARG A 23 13.07 5.03 5.95
C ARG A 23 12.51 3.85 5.16
N HIS A 24 12.50 2.66 5.77
CA HIS A 24 11.96 1.46 5.18
C HIS A 24 10.44 1.56 4.99
N ASP A 25 9.71 2.01 6.01
CA ASP A 25 8.25 2.20 5.92
C ASP A 25 7.89 3.24 4.86
N ALA A 26 8.65 4.33 4.79
CA ALA A 26 8.47 5.35 3.76
C ALA A 26 8.72 4.81 2.35
N GLN A 27 9.76 3.97 2.19
CA GLN A 27 10.05 3.31 0.92
C GLN A 27 8.93 2.34 0.52
N GLN A 28 8.44 1.50 1.43
CA GLN A 28 7.33 0.58 1.15
C GLN A 28 6.03 1.32 0.82
N ALA A 29 5.75 2.44 1.51
CA ALA A 29 4.60 3.29 1.18
C ALA A 29 4.70 3.89 -0.24
N ALA A 30 5.89 4.25 -0.69
CA ALA A 30 6.11 4.74 -2.05
C ALA A 30 5.90 3.65 -3.13
N LEU A 31 6.09 2.37 -2.76
CA LEU A 31 5.90 1.23 -3.66
C LEU A 31 4.44 0.74 -3.72
N GLN A 32 3.56 1.25 -2.86
CA GLN A 32 2.17 0.82 -2.74
C GLN A 32 1.38 0.85 -4.06
N PRO A 33 1.53 1.83 -4.98
CA PRO A 33 0.82 1.82 -6.26
C PRO A 33 1.17 0.62 -7.17
N PHE A 34 2.33 -0.01 -6.99
CA PHE A 34 2.78 -1.15 -7.78
C PHE A 34 2.47 -2.49 -7.11
N ALA A 35 2.14 -2.47 -5.82
CA ALA A 35 1.86 -3.66 -5.04
C ALA A 35 0.58 -4.39 -5.47
N ASP A 36 -0.34 -3.73 -6.18
CA ASP A 36 -1.61 -4.33 -6.61
C ASP A 36 -1.48 -5.21 -7.87
N ASP A 37 -0.38 -5.07 -8.62
CA ASP A 37 -0.08 -5.84 -9.83
C ASP A 37 1.29 -6.54 -9.72
N PRO A 38 1.34 -7.88 -9.72
CA PRO A 38 2.59 -8.63 -9.70
C PRO A 38 3.54 -8.29 -10.84
N GLU A 39 3.03 -7.93 -12.02
CA GLU A 39 3.88 -7.55 -13.15
C GLU A 39 4.54 -6.19 -12.90
N ALA A 40 3.75 -5.20 -12.48
CA ALA A 40 4.24 -3.88 -12.10
C ALA A 40 5.29 -3.95 -10.97
N ALA A 41 5.02 -4.74 -9.91
CA ALA A 41 5.96 -4.95 -8.81
C ALA A 41 7.29 -5.55 -9.28
N ARG A 42 7.27 -6.52 -10.21
CA ARG A 42 8.49 -7.11 -10.80
C ARG A 42 9.28 -6.08 -11.60
N ARG A 43 8.59 -5.28 -12.43
CA ARG A 43 9.22 -4.25 -13.24
C ARG A 43 9.91 -3.19 -12.39
N VAL A 44 9.22 -2.66 -11.39
CA VAL A 44 9.80 -1.66 -10.48
C VAL A 44 10.99 -2.23 -9.71
N SER A 45 10.92 -3.50 -9.29
CA SER A 45 12.06 -4.16 -8.64
C SER A 45 13.26 -4.28 -9.57
N ALA A 46 13.05 -4.64 -10.84
CA ALA A 46 14.11 -4.73 -11.83
C ALA A 46 14.72 -3.36 -12.17
N GLU A 47 13.91 -2.31 -12.25
CA GLU A 47 14.32 -0.96 -12.63
C GLU A 47 15.01 -0.19 -11.47
N THR A 48 14.56 -0.38 -10.23
CA THR A 48 14.98 0.43 -9.07
C THR A 48 15.76 -0.35 -8.01
N GLY A 49 15.77 -1.69 -8.08
CA GLY A 49 16.28 -2.56 -7.03
C GLY A 49 15.39 -2.64 -5.77
N GLN A 50 14.28 -1.90 -5.71
CA GLN A 50 13.38 -1.87 -4.57
C GLN A 50 12.27 -2.90 -4.72
N THR A 51 12.12 -3.78 -3.73
CA THR A 51 11.12 -4.85 -3.76
C THR A 51 9.89 -4.48 -2.94
N CYS A 52 8.70 -4.68 -3.52
CA CYS A 52 7.44 -4.62 -2.78
C CYS A 52 7.35 -5.81 -1.82
N GLU A 53 7.30 -5.59 -0.51
CA GLU A 53 7.23 -6.69 0.47
C GLU A 53 5.94 -7.48 0.38
N ARG A 54 4.83 -6.80 0.06
CA ARG A 54 3.52 -7.42 -0.10
C ARG A 54 2.96 -7.05 -1.46
N VAL A 55 2.69 -8.06 -2.27
CA VAL A 55 2.06 -7.93 -3.58
C VAL A 55 0.71 -8.63 -3.52
N VAL A 56 -0.35 -7.90 -3.84
CA VAL A 56 -1.70 -8.45 -3.95
C VAL A 56 -1.78 -9.30 -5.20
N ARG A 57 -2.31 -10.51 -5.07
CA ARG A 57 -2.66 -11.36 -6.20
C ARG A 57 -4.18 -11.38 -6.32
N PRO A 58 -4.73 -11.05 -7.50
CA PRO A 58 -6.16 -11.20 -7.73
C PRO A 58 -6.61 -12.62 -7.40
N ALA A 59 -7.79 -12.75 -6.79
CA ALA A 59 -8.42 -14.06 -6.64
C ALA A 59 -8.71 -14.64 -8.03
N ALA A 60 -8.50 -15.95 -8.19
CA ALA A 60 -8.90 -16.62 -9.42
C ALA A 60 -10.43 -16.56 -9.54
N GLU A 61 -10.94 -16.09 -10.67
CA GLU A 61 -12.37 -16.16 -10.94
C GLU A 61 -12.82 -17.63 -11.06
N PRO A 62 -13.96 -18.01 -10.46
CA PRO A 62 -14.52 -19.33 -10.65
C PRO A 62 -14.93 -19.54 -12.11
N SER A 63 -14.79 -20.77 -12.62
CA SER A 63 -15.25 -21.10 -13.98
C SER A 63 -16.75 -20.77 -14.12
N PRO A 64 -17.17 -20.17 -15.25
CA PRO A 64 -18.57 -19.83 -15.45
C PRO A 64 -19.45 -21.08 -15.41
N ALA A 65 -20.59 -20.99 -14.72
CA ALA A 65 -21.51 -22.11 -14.50
C ALA A 65 -22.23 -22.57 -15.77
N PHE A 66 -22.15 -21.81 -16.87
CA PHE A 66 -22.73 -22.16 -18.14
C PHE A 66 -21.90 -21.57 -19.29
N VAL A 67 -21.86 -22.29 -20.41
CA VAL A 67 -21.26 -21.85 -21.68
C VAL A 67 -22.40 -21.34 -22.55
N LEU A 68 -22.33 -20.09 -23.02
CA LEU A 68 -23.21 -19.59 -24.07
C LEU A 68 -22.68 -20.13 -25.40
N GLU A 69 -23.32 -21.16 -25.96
CA GLU A 69 -23.16 -21.52 -27.38
C GLU A 69 -23.86 -20.46 -28.23
N ALA A 70 -23.14 -19.95 -29.24
CA ALA A 70 -23.61 -18.96 -30.20
C ALA A 70 -24.18 -19.62 -31.47
#